data_AF-A0A9D1EYN6-F1
#
_entry.id   AF-A0A9D1EYN6-F1
#
_cell.length_a   1.000
_cell.length_b   1.000
_cell.length_c   1.000
_cell.angle_alpha   90.00
_cell.angle_beta   90.00
_cell.angle_gamma   90.00
#
_symmetry.space_group_name_H-M   'P 1'
#
loop_
_entity.id
_entity.type
_entity.pdbx_description
1 polymer ?
#
loop_
_entity_poly.entity_id
_entity_poly.type
_entity_poly.pdbx_seq_one_letter_code
_entity_poly.pdbx_strand_id
1 'polypeptide(L)'
;MLERLFKKHFAQLFKKRTTFFTSFFIRNAFGGFNKFIGFTLAEVLITLGIIGVVAAMTLPSLVSKIQDKQLKTAFKKQYSAFAQAMQRVYIEDGDTYEKVDWLQMPVYFCKIQNQLKVLKSGINCKEVLSDANYDSNKDWPNTGKVYWHQANKWYDKKGKPQHVNTGYQYLSYILPDGAIVNYNCYNQIFIDVNGYKKPNTIGRDIFFMTIQTKNLVPTIISTTGTHVRPNGCTVDGSNSTPALTIDNYEEDCKTGTGWGCSLLYLTD
;
A
#
# COMPACT_ATOMS: atom_id res chain seq x y z
N MET A 1 25.94 4.82 -3.10
CA MET A 1 27.36 5.25 -3.03
C MET A 1 27.58 6.58 -3.76
N LEU A 2 27.11 6.72 -5.02
CA LEU A 2 27.18 7.96 -5.81
C LEU A 2 26.53 9.18 -5.13
N GLU A 3 25.33 9.02 -4.56
CA GLU A 3 24.59 10.11 -3.90
C GLU A 3 25.29 10.65 -2.63
N ARG A 4 25.94 9.76 -1.86
CA ARG A 4 26.73 10.14 -0.68
C ARG A 4 28.04 10.85 -1.07
N LEU A 5 28.70 10.38 -2.12
CA LEU A 5 29.89 11.02 -2.68
C LEU A 5 29.54 12.41 -3.24
N PHE A 6 28.43 12.53 -3.96
CA PHE A 6 27.95 13.80 -4.50
C PHE A 6 27.58 14.78 -3.39
N LYS A 7 26.81 14.36 -2.36
CA LYS A 7 26.49 15.21 -1.19
C LYS A 7 27.74 15.75 -0.48
N LYS A 8 28.76 14.91 -0.25
CA LYS A 8 30.02 15.34 0.38
C LYS A 8 30.81 16.32 -0.49
N HIS A 9 30.92 16.05 -1.80
CA HIS A 9 31.68 16.89 -2.72
C HIS A 9 30.98 18.25 -2.96
N PHE A 10 29.65 18.26 -3.10
CA PHE A 10 28.86 19.48 -3.28
C PHE A 10 28.82 20.35 -2.01
N ALA A 11 28.75 19.75 -0.82
CA ALA A 11 28.84 20.49 0.45
C ALA A 11 30.21 21.18 0.62
N GLN A 12 31.30 20.56 0.18
CA GLN A 12 32.63 21.18 0.15
C GLN A 12 32.73 22.31 -0.88
N LEU A 13 32.09 22.17 -2.05
CA LEU A 13 32.03 23.21 -3.09
C LEU A 13 31.27 24.46 -2.62
N PHE A 14 30.17 24.30 -1.89
CA PHE A 14 29.41 25.43 -1.34
C PHE A 14 30.17 26.14 -0.20
N LYS A 15 30.87 25.41 0.66
CA LYS A 15 31.66 25.99 1.77
C LYS A 15 32.87 26.81 1.29
N LYS A 16 33.46 26.46 0.14
CA LYS A 16 34.55 27.21 -0.50
C LYS A 16 34.08 28.38 -1.38
N ARG A 17 32.84 28.38 -1.87
CA ARG A 17 32.30 29.44 -2.74
C ARG A 17 31.53 30.53 -1.99
N THR A 18 31.10 30.32 -0.76
CA THR A 18 30.50 31.38 0.08
C THR A 18 31.44 32.57 0.31
N THR A 19 32.77 32.37 0.30
CA THR A 19 33.75 33.47 0.36
C THR A 19 33.95 34.21 -0.96
N PHE A 20 33.67 33.56 -2.10
CA PHE A 20 33.75 34.17 -3.44
C PHE A 20 32.46 34.94 -3.80
N PHE A 21 31.31 34.51 -3.28
CA PHE A 21 30.05 35.22 -3.50
C PHE A 21 29.91 36.50 -2.65
N THR A 22 30.52 36.55 -1.46
CA THR A 22 30.57 37.78 -0.66
C THR A 22 31.42 38.89 -1.30
N SER A 23 32.37 38.56 -2.20
CA SER A 23 33.17 39.58 -2.90
C SER A 23 32.50 40.12 -4.17
N PHE A 24 31.52 39.41 -4.73
CA PHE A 24 30.80 39.87 -5.93
C PHE A 24 29.69 40.89 -5.62
N PHE A 25 29.17 40.91 -4.39
CA PHE A 25 28.08 41.80 -3.98
C PHE A 25 28.51 43.15 -3.37
N ILE A 26 29.81 43.46 -3.19
CA ILE A 26 30.27 44.71 -2.53
C ILE A 26 31.14 45.60 -3.45
N ARG A 27 30.97 45.57 -4.77
CA ARG A 27 31.60 46.59 -5.64
C ARG A 27 30.61 47.17 -6.64
N ASN A 28 29.71 48.01 -6.16
CA ASN A 28 29.14 49.12 -6.92
C ASN A 28 28.79 50.26 -5.96
N ALA A 29 29.83 50.95 -5.50
CA ALA A 29 29.72 52.18 -4.73
C ALA A 29 30.44 53.30 -5.48
N PHE A 30 29.95 53.68 -6.67
CA PHE A 30 30.28 54.96 -7.31
C PHE A 30 29.19 55.36 -8.33
N GLY A 31 28.61 56.56 -8.13
CA GLY A 31 28.10 57.42 -9.21
C GLY A 31 26.63 57.27 -9.55
N GLY A 32 25.86 58.32 -9.24
CA GLY A 32 24.40 58.37 -9.35
C GLY A 32 23.82 58.12 -10.74
N PHE A 33 22.67 57.43 -10.74
CA PHE A 33 21.51 57.63 -11.59
C PHE A 33 20.35 56.95 -10.83
N ASN A 34 19.15 57.52 -10.83
CA ASN A 34 17.93 56.83 -10.39
C ASN A 34 17.72 55.61 -11.30
N LYS A 35 18.33 54.49 -10.95
CA LYS A 35 18.32 53.25 -11.71
C LYS A 35 17.34 52.32 -11.01
N PHE A 36 16.25 52.00 -11.69
CA PHE A 36 15.43 50.84 -11.32
C PHE A 36 16.38 49.67 -11.08
N ILE A 37 16.38 49.15 -9.85
CA ILE A 37 17.23 48.03 -9.43
C ILE A 37 16.60 46.77 -10.05
N GLY A 38 16.85 46.55 -11.34
CA GLY A 38 16.40 45.36 -12.06
C GLY A 38 17.44 44.25 -11.96
N PHE A 39 17.00 43.02 -11.74
CA PHE A 39 17.87 41.85 -11.80
C PHE A 39 18.49 41.73 -13.19
N THR A 40 19.79 41.45 -13.25
CA THR A 40 20.45 41.16 -14.54
C THR A 40 20.02 39.79 -15.05
N LEU A 41 19.97 39.60 -16.38
CA LEU A 41 19.64 38.30 -16.98
C LEU A 41 20.57 37.18 -16.45
N ALA A 42 21.86 37.49 -16.27
CA ALA A 42 22.83 36.54 -15.74
C ALA A 42 22.53 36.13 -14.28
N GLU A 43 22.10 37.07 -13.45
CA GLU A 43 21.71 36.80 -12.05
C GLU A 43 20.45 35.92 -11.97
N VAL A 44 19.46 36.17 -12.82
CA VAL A 44 18.25 35.33 -12.91
C VAL A 44 18.60 33.92 -13.42
N LEU A 45 19.48 33.79 -14.41
CA LEU A 45 19.88 32.48 -14.94
C LEU A 45 20.69 31.65 -13.94
N ILE A 46 21.60 32.28 -13.18
CA ILE A 46 22.37 31.58 -12.14
C ILE A 46 21.44 31.12 -11.01
N THR A 47 20.52 31.98 -10.56
CA THR A 47 19.57 31.63 -9.49
C THR A 47 18.60 30.53 -9.91
N LEU A 48 18.02 30.59 -11.10
CA LEU A 48 17.19 29.52 -11.66
C LEU A 48 17.98 28.22 -11.87
N GLY A 49 19.24 28.31 -12.30
CA GLY A 49 20.13 27.15 -12.44
C GLY A 49 20.39 26.44 -11.11
N ILE A 50 20.66 27.20 -10.04
CA ILE A 50 20.87 26.64 -8.70
C ILE A 50 19.57 26.00 -8.16
N ILE A 51 18.44 26.71 -8.25
CA ILE A 51 17.14 26.18 -7.80
C ILE A 51 16.78 24.90 -8.57
N GLY A 52 17.00 24.88 -9.89
CA GLY A 52 16.74 23.71 -10.74
C GLY A 52 17.55 22.48 -10.32
N VAL A 53 18.85 22.64 -10.06
CA VAL A 53 19.70 21.53 -9.61
C VAL A 53 19.28 21.01 -8.24
N VAL A 54 19.02 21.92 -7.29
CA VAL A 54 18.59 21.54 -5.93
C VAL A 54 17.24 20.83 -5.98
N ALA A 55 16.26 21.39 -6.70
CA ALA A 55 14.92 20.82 -6.84
C ALA A 55 14.97 19.43 -7.48
N ALA A 56 15.77 19.23 -8.54
CA ALA A 56 15.93 17.94 -9.19
C ALA A 56 16.46 16.85 -8.24
N MET A 57 17.31 17.21 -7.28
CA MET A 57 17.85 16.27 -6.29
C MET A 57 16.88 15.99 -5.13
N THR A 58 16.04 16.96 -4.75
CA THR A 58 15.19 16.83 -3.56
C THR A 58 13.75 16.40 -3.85
N LEU A 59 13.19 16.79 -5.00
CA LEU A 59 11.79 16.51 -5.34
C LEU A 59 11.48 15.00 -5.43
N PRO A 60 12.29 14.15 -6.07
CA PRO A 60 11.96 12.72 -6.15
C PRO A 60 11.85 12.04 -4.78
N SER A 61 12.79 12.34 -3.86
CA SER A 61 12.75 11.78 -2.51
C SER A 61 11.58 12.32 -1.67
N LEU A 62 11.23 13.60 -1.83
CA LEU A 62 10.10 14.19 -1.12
C LEU A 62 8.78 13.60 -1.60
N VAL A 63 8.57 13.50 -2.92
CA VAL A 63 7.37 12.93 -3.51
C VAL A 63 7.19 11.47 -3.09
N SER A 64 8.24 10.67 -3.11
CA SER A 64 8.18 9.28 -2.63
C SER A 64 7.71 9.19 -1.17
N LYS A 65 8.25 10.02 -0.27
CA LYS A 65 7.86 10.03 1.14
C LYS A 65 6.41 10.46 1.36
N ILE A 66 5.94 11.44 0.58
CA ILE A 66 4.54 11.88 0.64
C ILE A 66 3.62 10.74 0.18
N GLN A 67 3.95 10.06 -0.92
CA GLN A 67 3.18 8.91 -1.41
C GLN A 67 3.13 7.79 -0.37
N ASP A 68 4.28 7.40 0.20
CA ASP A 68 4.32 6.32 1.19
C ASP A 68 3.49 6.68 2.45
N LYS A 69 3.52 7.95 2.88
CA LYS A 69 2.67 8.44 3.98
C LYS A 69 1.18 8.41 3.63
N GLN A 70 0.82 8.77 2.39
CA GLN A 70 -0.56 8.70 1.91
C GLN A 70 -1.06 7.26 1.88
N LEU A 71 -0.28 6.31 1.36
CA LEU A 71 -0.63 4.90 1.29
C LEU A 71 -0.78 4.29 2.69
N LYS A 72 0.14 4.60 3.62
CA LYS A 72 0.02 4.19 5.03
C LYS A 72 -1.27 4.71 5.67
N THR A 73 -1.60 5.98 5.44
CA THR A 73 -2.83 6.58 6.00
C THR A 73 -4.07 5.94 5.39
N ALA A 74 -4.07 5.69 4.08
CA ALA A 74 -5.15 5.00 3.40
C ALA A 74 -5.35 3.58 3.95
N PHE A 75 -4.26 2.84 4.18
CA PHE A 75 -4.36 1.50 4.76
C PHE A 75 -4.93 1.50 6.18
N LYS A 76 -4.45 2.38 7.07
CA LYS A 76 -5.01 2.52 8.43
C LYS A 76 -6.52 2.81 8.41
N LYS A 77 -6.95 3.66 7.48
CA LYS A 77 -8.37 3.96 7.28
C LYS A 77 -9.14 2.70 6.85
N GLN A 78 -8.63 1.94 5.88
CA GLN A 78 -9.30 0.70 5.46
C GLN A 78 -9.35 -0.32 6.60
N TYR A 79 -8.23 -0.57 7.28
CA TYR A 79 -8.19 -1.47 8.44
C TYR A 79 -9.25 -1.09 9.48
N SER A 80 -9.39 0.20 9.80
CA SER A 80 -10.38 0.68 10.76
C SER A 80 -11.82 0.46 10.27
N ALA A 81 -12.09 0.71 8.99
CA ALA A 81 -13.41 0.46 8.38
C ALA A 81 -13.76 -1.04 8.39
N PHE A 82 -12.79 -1.90 8.08
CA PHE A 82 -12.94 -3.35 8.13
C PHE A 82 -13.18 -3.87 9.54
N ALA A 83 -12.42 -3.37 10.52
CA ALA A 83 -12.62 -3.72 11.92
C ALA A 83 -14.03 -3.38 12.40
N GLN A 84 -14.54 -2.20 12.04
CA GLN A 84 -15.93 -1.81 12.38
C GLN A 84 -16.97 -2.67 11.64
N ALA A 85 -16.76 -2.96 10.37
CA ALA A 85 -17.65 -3.81 9.59
C ALA A 85 -17.72 -5.23 10.17
N MET A 86 -16.56 -5.82 10.53
CA MET A 86 -16.50 -7.12 11.18
C MET A 86 -17.23 -7.13 12.52
N GLN A 87 -17.01 -6.12 13.37
CA GLN A 87 -17.73 -6.00 14.65
C GLN A 87 -19.24 -5.99 14.47
N ARG A 88 -19.76 -5.30 13.45
CA ARG A 88 -21.21 -5.30 13.16
C ARG A 88 -21.73 -6.65 12.73
N VAL A 89 -21.00 -7.35 11.85
CA VAL A 89 -21.36 -8.72 11.46
C VAL A 89 -21.43 -9.63 12.69
N TYR A 90 -20.44 -9.53 13.60
CA TYR A 90 -20.45 -10.32 14.84
C TYR A 90 -21.64 -10.01 15.76
N ILE A 91 -22.05 -8.74 15.85
CA ILE A 91 -23.19 -8.33 16.68
C ILE A 91 -24.52 -8.82 16.08
N GLU A 92 -24.67 -8.74 14.75
CA GLU A 92 -25.91 -9.11 14.06
C GLU A 92 -26.11 -10.64 14.00
N ASP A 93 -25.05 -11.39 13.68
CA ASP A 93 -25.15 -12.83 13.49
C ASP A 93 -24.97 -13.63 14.79
N GLY A 94 -24.47 -13.01 15.87
CA GLY A 94 -24.26 -13.66 17.17
C GLY A 94 -23.12 -14.69 17.21
N ASP A 95 -22.66 -15.16 16.06
CA ASP A 95 -21.59 -16.15 15.95
C ASP A 95 -20.24 -15.50 15.70
N THR A 96 -19.31 -15.71 16.63
CA THR A 96 -17.90 -15.59 16.28
C THR A 96 -17.58 -16.67 15.28
N TYR A 97 -17.00 -16.30 14.15
CA TYR A 97 -16.37 -17.17 13.16
C TYR A 97 -15.72 -18.40 13.84
N GLU A 98 -16.44 -19.52 13.94
CA GLU A 98 -15.99 -20.67 14.73
C GLU A 98 -14.98 -21.52 13.94
N LYS A 99 -15.10 -21.51 12.59
CA LYS A 99 -14.23 -22.27 11.69
C LYS A 99 -13.93 -21.50 10.40
N VAL A 100 -12.64 -21.47 10.03
CA VAL A 100 -12.18 -21.00 8.70
C VAL A 100 -12.43 -22.08 7.68
N ASP A 101 -13.52 -21.93 6.92
CA ASP A 101 -13.87 -22.81 5.83
C ASP A 101 -13.99 -22.01 4.51
N TRP A 102 -13.24 -22.48 3.52
CA TRP A 102 -13.24 -21.93 2.17
C TRP A 102 -14.64 -21.97 1.54
N LEU A 103 -15.45 -22.98 1.90
CA LEU A 103 -16.83 -23.13 1.44
C LEU A 103 -17.72 -21.95 1.84
N GLN A 104 -17.41 -21.32 2.97
CA GLN A 104 -18.19 -20.23 3.52
C GLN A 104 -17.61 -18.84 3.19
N MET A 105 -16.40 -18.75 2.58
CA MET A 105 -15.76 -17.48 2.26
C MET A 105 -16.64 -16.49 1.47
N PRO A 106 -17.41 -16.92 0.45
CA PRO A 106 -18.32 -16.01 -0.27
C PRO A 106 -19.41 -15.41 0.62
N VAL A 107 -19.94 -16.18 1.58
CA VAL A 107 -20.93 -15.72 2.55
C VAL A 107 -20.32 -14.64 3.44
N TYR A 108 -19.12 -14.88 3.98
CA TYR A 108 -18.42 -13.90 4.82
C TYR A 108 -18.04 -12.64 4.07
N PHE A 109 -17.52 -12.79 2.84
CA PHE A 109 -17.26 -11.69 1.93
C PHE A 109 -18.51 -10.80 1.81
N CYS A 110 -19.67 -11.41 1.57
CA CYS A 110 -20.92 -10.68 1.38
C CYS A 110 -21.48 -10.04 2.65
N LYS A 111 -21.36 -10.70 3.81
CA LYS A 111 -21.74 -10.12 5.10
C LYS A 111 -20.94 -8.87 5.42
N ILE A 112 -19.61 -8.93 5.28
CA ILE A 112 -18.74 -7.77 5.48
C ILE A 112 -19.00 -6.70 4.41
N GLN A 113 -19.21 -7.11 3.15
CA GLN A 113 -19.52 -6.21 2.05
C GLN A 113 -20.77 -5.38 2.33
N ASN A 114 -21.82 -5.97 2.90
CA ASN A 114 -23.07 -5.26 3.23
C ASN A 114 -22.88 -4.19 4.31
N GLN A 115 -21.89 -4.36 5.18
CA GLN A 115 -21.53 -3.38 6.20
C GLN A 115 -20.66 -2.23 5.65
N LEU A 116 -20.17 -2.37 4.41
CA LEU A 116 -19.32 -1.39 3.72
C LEU A 116 -20.08 -0.73 2.56
N LYS A 117 -19.72 0.52 2.24
CA LYS A 117 -20.25 1.22 1.07
C LYS A 117 -19.51 0.78 -0.19
N VAL A 118 -19.90 -0.34 -0.79
CA VAL A 118 -19.22 -0.88 -1.98
C VAL A 118 -19.78 -0.30 -3.27
N LEU A 119 -18.89 0.07 -4.20
CA LEU A 119 -19.26 0.58 -5.53
C LEU A 119 -19.58 -0.54 -6.52
N LYS A 120 -18.70 -1.55 -6.56
CA LYS A 120 -18.80 -2.69 -7.47
C LYS A 120 -18.26 -3.92 -6.75
N SER A 121 -18.92 -5.06 -6.97
CA SER A 121 -18.51 -6.36 -6.47
C SER A 121 -18.32 -7.34 -7.61
N GLY A 122 -17.40 -8.27 -7.43
CA GLY A 122 -17.12 -9.36 -8.36
C GLY A 122 -18.12 -10.51 -8.23
N ILE A 123 -18.82 -10.65 -7.10
CA ILE A 123 -19.89 -11.64 -6.91
C ILE A 123 -21.23 -11.01 -6.57
N ASN A 124 -22.31 -11.72 -6.87
CA ASN A 124 -23.67 -11.30 -6.55
C ASN A 124 -24.03 -11.66 -5.10
N CYS A 125 -23.78 -10.73 -4.17
CA CYS A 125 -24.06 -10.97 -2.76
C CYS A 125 -25.53 -11.17 -2.40
N LYS A 126 -26.47 -10.73 -3.24
CA LYS A 126 -27.90 -10.99 -3.01
C LYS A 126 -28.21 -12.48 -3.15
N GLU A 127 -27.61 -13.12 -4.14
CA GLU A 127 -27.79 -14.54 -4.43
C GLU A 127 -27.10 -15.40 -3.37
N VAL A 128 -25.84 -15.07 -3.04
CA VAL A 128 -25.07 -15.78 -2.00
C VAL A 128 -25.79 -15.76 -0.65
N LEU A 129 -26.30 -14.60 -0.22
CA LEU A 129 -26.96 -14.49 1.09
C LEU A 129 -28.40 -15.05 1.10
N SER A 130 -29.01 -15.24 -0.07
CA SER A 130 -30.35 -15.85 -0.17
C SER A 130 -30.32 -17.38 -0.13
N ASP A 131 -29.17 -18.00 -0.42
CA ASP A 131 -29.00 -19.46 -0.32
C ASP A 131 -28.53 -19.81 1.10
N ALA A 132 -29.47 -20.31 1.92
CA ALA A 132 -29.17 -20.74 3.29
C ALA A 132 -28.17 -21.90 3.35
N ASN A 133 -27.96 -22.62 2.24
CA ASN A 133 -27.05 -23.76 2.13
C ASN A 133 -26.00 -23.51 1.03
N TYR A 134 -25.57 -22.25 0.84
CA TYR A 134 -24.62 -21.90 -0.20
C TYR A 134 -23.37 -22.80 -0.12
N ASP A 135 -23.31 -23.77 -1.03
CA ASP A 135 -22.18 -24.67 -1.23
C ASP A 135 -21.30 -24.07 -2.31
N SER A 136 -20.08 -23.68 -1.94
CA SER A 136 -19.13 -23.07 -2.86
C SER A 136 -18.64 -24.00 -3.98
N ASN A 137 -19.07 -25.28 -3.98
CA ASN A 137 -18.87 -26.21 -5.09
C ASN A 137 -19.74 -25.88 -6.32
N LYS A 138 -20.78 -25.06 -6.16
CA LYS A 138 -21.46 -24.40 -7.28
C LYS A 138 -20.59 -23.22 -7.71
N ASP A 139 -20.36 -23.05 -9.01
CA ASP A 139 -19.68 -21.88 -9.57
C ASP A 139 -20.19 -20.62 -8.86
N TRP A 140 -19.32 -19.87 -8.16
CA TRP A 140 -19.81 -18.73 -7.41
C TRP A 140 -20.50 -17.76 -8.37
N PRO A 141 -21.50 -16.99 -7.91
CA PRO A 141 -22.29 -16.13 -8.79
C PRO A 141 -21.47 -14.92 -9.22
N ASN A 142 -20.49 -15.19 -10.08
CA ASN A 142 -19.50 -14.27 -10.58
C ASN A 142 -20.19 -13.34 -11.56
N THR A 143 -20.11 -12.05 -11.25
CA THR A 143 -20.72 -11.01 -12.07
C THR A 143 -19.84 -10.63 -13.25
N GLY A 144 -18.57 -11.04 -13.25
CA GLY A 144 -17.55 -10.60 -14.21
C GLY A 144 -17.16 -9.12 -14.11
N LYS A 145 -17.65 -8.39 -13.09
CA LYS A 145 -17.52 -6.93 -13.01
C LYS A 145 -16.24 -6.47 -12.33
N VAL A 146 -15.76 -7.22 -11.35
CA VAL A 146 -14.57 -6.87 -10.57
C VAL A 146 -13.71 -8.11 -10.45
N TYR A 147 -12.47 -7.97 -10.89
CA TYR A 147 -11.42 -8.95 -10.68
C TYR A 147 -10.27 -8.27 -9.96
N TRP A 148 -9.66 -9.03 -9.06
CA TRP A 148 -8.38 -8.64 -8.50
C TRP A 148 -7.34 -8.54 -9.62
N HIS A 149 -6.72 -7.37 -9.76
CA HIS A 149 -5.75 -6.97 -10.79
C HIS A 149 -5.63 -7.92 -11.99
N GLN A 150 -6.31 -7.58 -13.09
CA GLN A 150 -6.26 -8.31 -14.36
C GLN A 150 -4.80 -8.70 -14.70
N ALA A 151 -4.55 -9.99 -14.93
CA ALA A 151 -3.25 -10.64 -15.21
C ALA A 151 -2.41 -11.23 -14.04
N ASN A 152 -2.90 -11.30 -12.79
CA ASN A 152 -2.28 -12.14 -11.71
C ASN A 152 -0.81 -11.89 -11.38
N LYS A 153 -0.27 -10.72 -11.71
CA LYS A 153 1.14 -10.41 -11.45
C LYS A 153 1.22 -9.31 -10.41
N TRP A 154 1.53 -9.71 -9.18
CA TRP A 154 1.97 -8.77 -8.15
C TRP A 154 3.48 -8.76 -8.15
N TYR A 155 4.04 -7.65 -7.68
CA TYR A 155 5.48 -7.51 -7.60
C TYR A 155 5.85 -7.09 -6.19
N ASP A 156 6.97 -7.61 -5.70
CA ASP A 156 7.64 -6.96 -4.59
C ASP A 156 8.31 -5.65 -5.04
N LYS A 157 8.91 -4.91 -4.10
CA LYS A 157 9.62 -3.66 -4.41
C LYS A 157 10.78 -3.85 -5.39
N LYS A 158 11.32 -5.07 -5.50
CA LYS A 158 12.42 -5.43 -6.42
C LYS A 158 11.91 -5.89 -7.78
N GLY A 159 10.60 -5.91 -8.02
CA GLY A 159 10.01 -6.36 -9.28
C GLY A 159 9.94 -7.88 -9.41
N LYS A 160 10.13 -8.64 -8.33
CA LYS A 160 9.97 -10.10 -8.34
C LYS A 160 8.47 -10.42 -8.37
N PRO A 161 8.00 -11.27 -9.31
CA PRO A 161 6.61 -11.68 -9.34
C PRO A 161 6.25 -12.48 -8.09
N GLN A 162 5.05 -12.22 -7.58
CA GLN A 162 4.51 -12.88 -6.41
C GLN A 162 3.29 -13.66 -6.90
N HIS A 163 3.37 -14.99 -6.80
CA HIS A 163 2.31 -15.88 -7.26
C HIS A 163 1.09 -15.71 -6.36
N VAL A 164 -0.11 -15.68 -6.96
CA VAL A 164 -1.39 -15.63 -6.24
C VAL A 164 -2.21 -16.87 -6.61
N ASN A 165 -2.96 -17.43 -5.66
CA ASN A 165 -3.97 -18.43 -6.03
C ASN A 165 -5.03 -17.76 -6.92
N THR A 166 -5.15 -18.26 -8.15
CA THR A 166 -6.02 -17.73 -9.21
C THR A 166 -7.51 -17.99 -8.98
N GLY A 167 -7.88 -18.84 -8.03
CA GLY A 167 -9.27 -19.28 -7.80
C GLY A 167 -10.19 -18.25 -7.16
N TYR A 168 -9.67 -17.13 -6.63
CA TYR A 168 -10.44 -16.20 -5.80
C TYR A 168 -10.51 -14.77 -6.33
N GLN A 169 -10.14 -14.54 -7.59
CA GLN A 169 -10.06 -13.19 -8.18
C GLN A 169 -11.38 -12.39 -8.11
N TYR A 170 -12.51 -13.08 -8.12
CA TYR A 170 -13.85 -12.51 -8.19
C TYR A 170 -14.46 -12.29 -6.80
N LEU A 171 -13.87 -12.82 -5.71
CA LEU A 171 -14.13 -12.31 -4.36
C LEU A 171 -13.39 -10.99 -4.16
N SER A 172 -13.74 -10.03 -5.01
CA SER A 172 -13.15 -8.70 -4.98
C SER A 172 -14.23 -7.64 -5.08
N TYR A 173 -14.04 -6.54 -4.38
CA TYR A 173 -14.88 -5.36 -4.53
C TYR A 173 -14.08 -4.07 -4.48
N ILE A 174 -14.70 -3.00 -4.98
CA ILE A 174 -14.13 -1.65 -5.05
C ILE A 174 -14.84 -0.75 -4.04
N LEU A 175 -14.06 -0.09 -3.21
CA LEU A 175 -14.51 0.90 -2.24
C LEU A 175 -14.61 2.31 -2.87
N PRO A 176 -15.32 3.27 -2.25
CA PRO A 176 -15.58 4.58 -2.83
C PRO A 176 -14.32 5.43 -3.06
N ASP A 177 -13.26 5.17 -2.29
CA ASP A 177 -11.95 5.80 -2.45
C ASP A 177 -11.08 5.11 -3.51
N GLY A 178 -11.62 4.13 -4.22
CA GLY A 178 -10.95 3.41 -5.29
C GLY A 178 -10.08 2.25 -4.83
N ALA A 179 -9.99 2.00 -3.51
CA ALA A 179 -9.31 0.83 -2.99
C ALA A 179 -10.01 -0.45 -3.47
N ILE A 180 -9.22 -1.47 -3.76
CA ILE A 180 -9.73 -2.79 -4.14
C ILE A 180 -9.43 -3.73 -2.98
N VAL A 181 -10.40 -4.58 -2.65
CA VAL A 181 -10.27 -5.60 -1.61
C VAL A 181 -10.46 -6.95 -2.27
N ASN A 182 -9.66 -7.94 -1.88
CA ASN A 182 -9.79 -9.32 -2.32
C ASN A 182 -9.67 -10.31 -1.15
N TYR A 183 -10.43 -11.38 -1.21
CA TYR A 183 -10.40 -12.46 -0.22
C TYR A 183 -9.79 -13.70 -0.85
N ASN A 184 -9.06 -14.49 -0.07
CA ASN A 184 -8.49 -15.74 -0.53
C ASN A 184 -9.24 -16.99 0.00
N CYS A 185 -8.69 -18.16 -0.28
CA CYS A 185 -9.26 -19.46 0.10
C CYS A 185 -9.28 -19.77 1.59
N TYR A 186 -8.61 -18.95 2.41
CA TYR A 186 -8.46 -19.25 3.83
C TYR A 186 -9.13 -18.14 4.63
N ASN A 187 -8.37 -17.21 5.19
CA ASN A 187 -8.89 -16.13 6.00
C ASN A 187 -8.19 -14.80 5.72
N GLN A 188 -7.51 -14.67 4.58
CA GLN A 188 -6.71 -13.49 4.29
C GLN A 188 -7.48 -12.57 3.36
N ILE A 189 -7.48 -11.30 3.75
CA ILE A 189 -8.00 -10.18 3.00
C ILE A 189 -6.81 -9.38 2.51
N PHE A 190 -6.71 -9.20 1.20
CA PHE A 190 -5.77 -8.30 0.55
C PHE A 190 -6.47 -6.97 0.24
N ILE A 191 -5.76 -5.87 0.43
CA ILE A 191 -6.26 -4.53 0.15
C ILE A 191 -5.22 -3.79 -0.65
N ASP A 192 -5.58 -3.38 -1.87
CA ASP A 192 -4.83 -2.41 -2.65
C ASP A 192 -5.44 -1.04 -2.41
N VAL A 193 -4.74 -0.19 -1.65
CA VAL A 193 -5.23 1.16 -1.30
C VAL A 193 -5.10 2.16 -2.44
N ASN A 194 -4.36 1.80 -3.50
CA ASN A 194 -4.19 2.58 -4.73
C ASN A 194 -5.08 2.07 -5.89
N GLY A 195 -5.69 0.91 -5.71
CA GLY A 195 -6.68 0.33 -6.61
C GLY A 195 -6.09 -0.15 -7.94
N TYR A 196 -6.62 0.32 -9.07
CA TYR A 196 -6.11 -0.05 -10.40
C TYR A 196 -4.90 0.78 -10.85
N LYS A 197 -4.49 1.79 -10.07
CA LYS A 197 -3.35 2.65 -10.40
C LYS A 197 -2.05 1.87 -10.19
N LYS A 198 -1.19 1.90 -11.20
CA LYS A 198 0.15 1.30 -11.14
C LYS A 198 1.16 2.21 -10.42
N PRO A 199 2.29 1.65 -9.92
CA PRO A 199 2.56 0.22 -9.77
C PRO A 199 1.69 -0.41 -8.68
N ASN A 200 1.60 -1.74 -8.66
CA ASN A 200 0.98 -2.49 -7.58
C ASN A 200 2.09 -3.32 -6.94
N THR A 201 2.50 -2.90 -5.75
CA THR A 201 3.67 -3.37 -5.01
C THR A 201 3.27 -3.79 -3.59
N ILE A 202 3.55 -5.05 -3.27
CA ILE A 202 3.30 -5.60 -1.93
C ILE A 202 4.10 -4.83 -0.88
N GLY A 203 3.43 -4.52 0.23
CA GLY A 203 4.01 -3.77 1.34
C GLY A 203 4.13 -2.27 1.08
N ARG A 204 3.70 -1.78 -0.08
CA ARG A 204 3.65 -0.34 -0.41
C ARG A 204 2.23 0.15 -0.62
N ASP A 205 1.49 -0.49 -1.54
CA ASP A 205 0.08 -0.17 -1.83
C ASP A 205 -0.83 -1.38 -1.65
N ILE A 206 -0.31 -2.60 -1.80
CA ILE A 206 -0.99 -3.85 -1.44
C ILE A 206 -0.59 -4.27 -0.02
N PHE A 207 -1.59 -4.42 0.83
CA PHE A 207 -1.46 -4.89 2.21
C PHE A 207 -2.35 -6.10 2.43
N PHE A 208 -2.14 -6.80 3.56
CA PHE A 208 -3.00 -7.90 3.95
C PHE A 208 -3.42 -7.82 5.42
N MET A 209 -4.54 -8.45 5.71
CA MET A 209 -5.01 -8.76 7.07
C MET A 209 -5.65 -10.15 7.08
N THR A 210 -5.82 -10.68 8.26
CA THR A 210 -6.24 -12.06 8.53
C THR A 210 -7.44 -12.03 9.47
N ILE A 211 -8.53 -12.67 9.07
CA ILE A 211 -9.66 -12.97 9.94
C ILE A 211 -9.27 -14.15 10.82
N GLN A 212 -9.36 -14.01 12.14
CA GLN A 212 -9.14 -15.13 13.06
C GLN A 212 -10.43 -15.51 13.76
N THR A 213 -10.57 -16.80 14.06
CA THR A 213 -11.69 -17.30 14.86
C THR A 213 -11.68 -16.59 16.21
N LYS A 214 -12.86 -16.21 16.72
CA LYS A 214 -13.05 -15.54 18.02
C LYS A 214 -12.46 -14.12 18.17
N ASN A 215 -11.79 -13.59 17.15
CA ASN A 215 -11.29 -12.21 17.17
C ASN A 215 -12.32 -11.26 16.53
N LEU A 216 -12.67 -10.18 17.23
CA LEU A 216 -13.65 -9.19 16.76
C LEU A 216 -13.10 -8.25 15.68
N VAL A 217 -11.78 -8.26 15.48
CA VAL A 217 -11.07 -7.38 14.53
C VAL A 217 -10.10 -8.20 13.68
N PRO A 218 -9.81 -7.74 12.44
CA PRO A 218 -8.76 -8.35 11.64
C PRO A 218 -7.42 -8.26 12.35
N THR A 219 -6.59 -9.28 12.14
CA THR A 219 -5.26 -9.41 12.72
C THR A 219 -4.23 -9.53 11.60
N ILE A 220 -2.99 -9.14 11.83
CA ILE A 220 -1.92 -9.34 10.84
C ILE A 220 -1.01 -10.51 11.23
N ILE A 221 -1.04 -10.90 12.51
CA ILE A 221 -0.29 -12.00 13.10
C ILE A 221 -1.29 -13.01 13.68
N SER A 222 -1.00 -14.30 13.57
CA SER A 222 -1.77 -15.35 14.23
C SER A 222 -1.62 -15.22 15.75
N THR A 223 -2.73 -15.28 16.49
CA THR A 223 -2.71 -15.31 17.96
C THR A 223 -2.54 -16.73 18.49
N THR A 224 -2.58 -17.75 17.62
CA THR A 224 -2.60 -19.17 17.96
C THR A 224 -1.41 -19.98 17.42
N GLY A 225 -0.57 -19.37 16.56
CA GLY A 225 0.62 -20.00 15.98
C GLY A 225 1.68 -18.96 15.63
N THR A 226 2.95 -19.36 15.68
CA THR A 226 4.12 -18.46 15.58
C THR A 226 4.31 -17.79 14.22
N HIS A 227 3.49 -18.11 13.21
CA HIS A 227 3.64 -17.58 11.87
C HIS A 227 2.34 -17.50 11.06
N VAL A 228 2.27 -16.50 10.15
CA VAL A 228 1.22 -16.36 9.12
C VAL A 228 1.86 -16.57 7.74
N ARG A 229 1.18 -17.28 6.84
CA ARG A 229 1.61 -17.43 5.44
C ARG A 229 0.68 -16.67 4.50
N PRO A 230 0.94 -15.38 4.22
CA PRO A 230 0.13 -14.63 3.26
C PRO A 230 0.09 -15.37 1.93
N ASN A 231 -1.10 -15.59 1.39
CA ASN A 231 -1.38 -16.36 0.18
C ASN A 231 -0.97 -17.86 0.25
N GLY A 232 -1.20 -18.52 1.38
CA GLY A 232 -0.91 -19.95 1.58
C GLY A 232 -1.74 -20.96 0.76
N CYS A 233 -2.53 -20.50 -0.21
CA CYS A 233 -3.45 -21.31 -1.01
C CYS A 233 -2.83 -21.85 -2.31
N THR A 234 -1.53 -21.71 -2.56
CA THR A 234 -0.92 -22.13 -3.84
C THR A 234 -0.81 -23.67 -3.94
N VAL A 235 -1.21 -24.22 -5.08
CA VAL A 235 -1.29 -25.66 -5.38
C VAL A 235 0.06 -26.36 -5.33
N ASP A 236 1.13 -25.61 -5.59
CA ASP A 236 2.50 -26.04 -5.33
C ASP A 236 2.86 -25.59 -3.91
N GLY A 237 3.25 -26.53 -3.04
CA GLY A 237 3.86 -26.28 -1.72
C GLY A 237 5.20 -25.54 -1.80
N SER A 238 5.34 -24.60 -2.74
CA SER A 238 6.48 -23.73 -2.88
C SER A 238 6.54 -22.78 -1.69
N ASN A 239 7.70 -22.76 -1.07
CA ASN A 239 8.20 -21.76 -0.13
C ASN A 239 8.27 -20.34 -0.74
N SER A 240 7.31 -19.93 -1.58
CA SER A 240 7.33 -18.66 -2.32
C SER A 240 6.82 -17.48 -1.50
N THR A 241 5.97 -17.73 -0.50
CA THR A 241 5.53 -16.72 0.48
C THR A 241 6.20 -17.00 1.83
N PRO A 242 7.13 -16.13 2.29
CA PRO A 242 7.78 -16.29 3.58
C PRO A 242 6.74 -16.37 4.69
N ALA A 243 6.95 -17.28 5.64
CA ALA A 243 6.20 -17.29 6.87
C ALA A 243 6.52 -15.99 7.63
N LEU A 244 5.53 -15.15 7.87
CA LEU A 244 5.66 -13.94 8.67
C LEU A 244 5.56 -14.28 10.15
N THR A 245 6.56 -13.89 10.92
CA THR A 245 6.62 -13.99 12.39
C THR A 245 6.73 -12.58 12.99
N ILE A 246 6.59 -12.48 14.31
CA ILE A 246 6.85 -11.24 15.06
C ILE A 246 8.30 -10.77 14.87
N ASP A 247 9.23 -11.69 14.60
CA ASP A 247 10.66 -11.36 14.54
C ASP A 247 11.11 -10.90 13.14
N ASN A 248 10.37 -11.24 12.07
CA ASN A 248 10.83 -11.01 10.69
C ASN A 248 10.07 -9.92 9.91
N TYR A 249 8.94 -9.42 10.42
CA TYR A 249 8.13 -8.45 9.68
C TYR A 249 8.87 -7.12 9.42
N GLU A 250 9.72 -6.68 10.35
CA GLU A 250 10.48 -5.43 10.22
C GLU A 250 11.56 -5.56 9.13
N GLU A 251 12.25 -6.70 9.08
CA GLU A 251 13.23 -6.99 8.04
C GLU A 251 12.58 -7.09 6.67
N ASP A 252 11.44 -7.79 6.58
CA ASP A 252 10.67 -7.95 5.36
C ASP A 252 10.16 -6.59 4.83
N CYS A 253 9.78 -5.69 5.74
CA CYS A 253 9.41 -4.33 5.37
C CYS A 253 10.61 -3.47 4.93
N LYS A 254 11.74 -3.54 5.64
CA LYS A 254 12.97 -2.80 5.29
C LYS A 254 13.51 -3.21 3.92
N THR A 255 13.45 -4.50 3.62
CA THR A 255 13.92 -5.08 2.34
C THR A 255 12.91 -4.87 1.21
N GLY A 256 11.63 -4.65 1.55
CA GLY A 256 10.53 -4.43 0.60
C GLY A 256 10.21 -5.66 -0.25
N THR A 257 10.64 -6.85 0.20
CA THR A 257 10.49 -8.11 -0.54
C THR A 257 9.30 -8.95 -0.12
N GLY A 258 8.45 -8.45 0.78
CA GLY A 258 7.32 -9.21 1.27
C GLY A 258 6.26 -8.40 2.00
N TRP A 259 5.50 -9.13 2.82
CA TRP A 259 4.21 -8.77 3.38
C TRP A 259 4.29 -8.03 4.73
N GLY A 260 5.48 -8.00 5.35
CA GLY A 260 5.70 -7.49 6.72
C GLY A 260 5.33 -6.02 6.95
N CYS A 261 5.33 -5.17 5.92
CA CYS A 261 4.97 -3.75 6.09
C CYS A 261 3.52 -3.53 6.55
N SER A 262 2.63 -4.48 6.30
CA SER A 262 1.22 -4.37 6.73
C SER A 262 1.13 -4.18 8.26
N LEU A 263 1.93 -4.92 9.03
CA LEU A 263 1.96 -4.82 10.49
C LEU A 263 2.58 -3.49 10.95
N LEU A 264 3.77 -3.17 10.43
CA LEU A 264 4.51 -1.97 10.80
C LEU A 264 3.67 -0.71 10.58
N TYR A 265 2.89 -0.69 9.51
CA TYR A 265 2.05 0.47 9.21
C TYR A 265 0.88 0.66 10.16
N LEU A 266 0.46 -0.35 10.92
CA LEU A 266 -0.53 -0.18 11.98
C LEU A 266 0.10 0.25 13.31
N THR A 267 1.31 -0.24 13.62
CA THR A 267 1.99 -0.03 14.91
C THR A 267 2.78 1.28 14.99
N ASP A 268 3.27 1.80 13.85
CA ASP A 268 3.95 3.10 13.74
C ASP A 268 2.98 4.28 13.61
#